data_AF-A0A378A492-F1
#
_entry.id   AF-A0A378A492-F1
#
_cell.length_a   1.000
_cell.length_b   1.000
_cell.length_c   1.000
_cell.angle_alpha   90.00
_cell.angle_beta   90.00
_cell.angle_gamma   90.00
#
_symmetry.space_group_name_H-M   'P 1'
#
loop_
_entity.id
_entity.type
_entity.pdbx_description
1 polymer ?
#
loop_
_entity_poly.entity_id
_entity_poly.type
_entity_poly.pdbx_seq_one_letter_code
_entity_poly.pdbx_strand_id
1 'polypeptide(L)'
;MFLTLGIVLGSAWAYYELGWGGWWFWDPVENASFMPWLVGTALLHSLAGDRKAGQLPRLDGVLAIAAFSLCLLGTFLVRSGVLVSVHAFASDPSRGLVYSGTADCRHRRVAAAVRPEGGRVRARVEHTLWSRESFLLGNNILLMAAMLVVLLGTLLPLVHKELGLAASPSASRSLTPCSPP
;
A
#
# COMPACT_ATOMS: atom_id res chain seq x y z
N MET A 1 -2.19 15.25 -7.15
CA MET A 1 -3.13 15.70 -8.20
C MET A 1 -3.45 14.58 -9.18
N PHE A 2 -2.50 14.10 -10.00
CA PHE A 2 -2.77 13.01 -10.95
C PHE A 2 -3.30 11.72 -10.31
N LEU A 3 -2.70 11.28 -9.20
CA LEU A 3 -3.16 10.08 -8.50
C LEU A 3 -4.60 10.21 -7.98
N THR A 4 -4.94 11.37 -7.39
CA THR A 4 -6.32 11.67 -6.94
C THR A 4 -7.31 11.58 -8.11
N LEU A 5 -6.96 12.18 -9.26
CA LEU A 5 -7.82 12.15 -10.44
C LEU A 5 -7.99 10.72 -10.97
N GLY A 6 -6.90 9.93 -11.00
CA GLY A 6 -6.94 8.53 -11.41
C GLY A 6 -7.84 7.68 -10.51
N ILE A 7 -7.76 7.87 -9.19
CA ILE A 7 -8.64 7.18 -8.22
C ILE A 7 -10.10 7.55 -8.47
N VAL A 8 -10.43 8.86 -8.56
CA VAL A 8 -11.81 9.32 -8.78
C VAL A 8 -12.37 8.82 -10.11
N LEU A 9 -11.57 8.88 -11.18
CA LEU A 9 -12.01 8.41 -12.50
C LEU A 9 -12.21 6.89 -12.52
N GLY A 10 -11.33 6.13 -11.86
CA GLY A 10 -11.47 4.68 -11.70
C GLY A 10 -12.74 4.31 -10.94
N SER A 11 -12.97 4.94 -9.78
CA SER A 11 -14.19 4.75 -8.98
C SER A 11 -15.46 5.11 -9.75
N ALA A 12 -15.44 6.19 -10.53
CA ALA A 12 -16.57 6.58 -11.36
C ALA A 12 -16.85 5.52 -12.44
N TRP A 13 -15.82 5.03 -13.14
CA TRP A 13 -15.99 3.98 -14.14
C TRP A 13 -16.53 2.68 -13.53
N ALA A 14 -15.98 2.26 -12.38
CA ALA A 14 -16.44 1.06 -11.67
C ALA A 14 -17.90 1.18 -11.23
N TYR A 15 -18.32 2.35 -10.75
CA TYR A 15 -19.72 2.62 -10.40
C TYR A 15 -20.66 2.42 -11.58
N TYR A 16 -20.29 2.91 -12.78
CA TYR A 16 -21.12 2.80 -13.97
C TYR A 16 -21.09 1.41 -14.61
N GLU A 17 -19.93 0.76 -14.67
CA GLU A 17 -19.77 -0.50 -15.42
C GLU A 17 -20.07 -1.74 -14.56
N LEU A 18 -19.56 -1.77 -13.32
CA LEU A 18 -19.68 -2.92 -12.43
C LEU A 18 -20.95 -2.84 -11.57
N GLY A 19 -21.68 -1.72 -11.62
CA GLY A 19 -22.95 -1.54 -10.92
C GLY A 19 -22.82 -1.65 -9.41
N TRP A 20 -21.65 -1.35 -8.87
CA TRP A 20 -21.43 -1.35 -7.43
C TRP A 20 -22.44 -0.41 -6.80
N GLY A 21 -23.18 -0.87 -5.79
CA GLY A 21 -24.18 -0.08 -5.05
C GLY A 21 -23.58 1.12 -4.28
N GLY A 22 -22.38 1.58 -4.63
CA GLY A 22 -21.63 2.68 -4.06
C GLY A 22 -20.34 2.97 -4.87
N TRP A 23 -19.69 4.09 -4.55
CA TRP A 23 -18.52 4.61 -5.28
C TRP A 23 -17.20 3.88 -5.00
N TRP A 24 -17.16 3.03 -3.97
CA TRP A 24 -15.97 2.29 -3.57
C TRP A 24 -16.37 0.90 -3.10
N PHE A 25 -15.70 -0.12 -3.61
CA PHE A 25 -15.79 -1.48 -3.11
C PHE A 25 -14.34 -1.89 -2.82
N TRP A 26 -14.10 -2.65 -1.74
CA TRP A 26 -12.76 -2.95 -1.21
C TRP A 26 -11.90 -3.86 -2.13
N ASP A 27 -11.86 -3.57 -3.42
CA ASP A 27 -11.10 -4.26 -4.42
C ASP A 27 -9.59 -3.98 -4.24
N PRO A 28 -8.74 -5.02 -4.32
CA PRO A 28 -7.32 -4.86 -4.05
C PRO A 28 -6.58 -3.91 -5.01
N VAL A 29 -7.05 -3.77 -6.26
CA VAL A 29 -6.40 -2.88 -7.24
C VAL A 29 -6.66 -1.42 -6.88
N GLU A 30 -7.88 -1.10 -6.45
CA GLU A 30 -8.24 0.24 -5.97
C GLU A 30 -7.46 0.59 -4.70
N ASN A 31 -7.44 -0.32 -3.72
CA ASN A 31 -6.70 -0.16 -2.47
C ASN A 31 -5.19 0.01 -2.71
N ALA A 32 -4.61 -0.72 -3.66
CA ALA A 32 -3.19 -0.61 -3.99
C ALA A 32 -2.78 0.80 -4.46
N SER A 33 -3.69 1.53 -5.12
CA SER A 33 -3.46 2.92 -5.52
C SER A 33 -3.72 3.93 -4.40
N PHE A 34 -4.58 3.59 -3.45
CA PHE A 34 -4.94 4.44 -2.31
C PHE A 34 -3.86 4.48 -1.21
N MET A 35 -3.13 3.38 -0.96
CA MET A 35 -2.09 3.34 0.08
C MET A 35 -0.95 4.37 -0.16
N PRO A 36 -0.34 4.46 -1.38
CA PRO A 36 0.66 5.49 -1.65
C PRO A 36 0.10 6.92 -1.58
N TRP A 37 -1.19 7.10 -1.88
CA TRP A 37 -1.86 8.40 -1.77
C TRP A 37 -1.91 8.88 -0.30
N LEU A 38 -2.23 7.99 0.64
CA LEU A 38 -2.25 8.28 2.07
C LEU A 38 -0.86 8.66 2.60
N VAL A 39 0.16 7.84 2.31
CA VAL A 39 1.54 8.10 2.79
C VAL A 39 2.14 9.32 2.09
N GLY A 40 1.88 9.51 0.80
CA GLY A 40 2.31 10.71 0.08
C GLY A 40 1.69 11.98 0.64
N THR A 41 0.42 11.93 1.05
CA THR A 41 -0.23 13.07 1.71
C THR A 41 0.36 13.31 3.10
N ALA A 42 0.63 12.27 3.88
CA ALA A 42 1.32 12.39 5.16
C ALA A 42 2.72 13.01 4.99
N LEU A 43 3.46 12.60 3.96
CA LEU A 43 4.78 13.15 3.64
C LEU A 43 4.71 14.64 3.32
N LEU A 44 3.73 15.07 2.51
CA LEU A 44 3.57 16.49 2.18
C LEU A 44 3.23 17.34 3.41
N HIS A 45 2.41 16.82 4.33
CA HIS A 45 2.10 17.50 5.59
C HIS A 45 3.31 17.54 6.53
N SER A 46 4.09 16.46 6.57
CA SER A 46 5.34 16.38 7.34
C SER A 46 6.36 17.42 6.84
N LEU A 47 6.60 17.47 5.53
CA LEU A 47 7.48 18.46 4.90
C LEU A 47 7.00 19.90 5.09
N ALA A 48 5.69 20.13 5.14
CA ALA A 48 5.11 21.46 5.40
C ALA A 48 5.33 21.91 6.86
N GLY A 49 5.31 20.97 7.81
CA GLY A 49 5.63 21.23 9.22
C GLY A 49 7.12 21.48 9.43
N ASP A 50 7.99 20.71 8.77
CA ASP A 50 9.44 20.79 8.95
C ASP A 50 10.06 22.09 8.45
N ARG A 51 9.50 22.72 7.42
CA ARG A 51 9.94 24.04 6.91
C ARG A 51 9.90 25.15 7.97
N LYS A 52 9.14 25.00 9.05
CA LYS A 52 9.00 26.02 10.10
C LYS A 52 9.70 25.68 11.40
N ALA A 53 10.07 24.42 11.63
CA ALA A 53 10.54 23.99 12.94
C ALA A 53 11.69 22.97 12.94
N GLY A 54 12.10 22.43 11.79
CA GLY A 54 13.21 21.48 11.67
C GLY A 54 13.07 20.25 12.58
N GLN A 55 11.84 19.78 12.80
CA GLN A 55 11.52 18.87 13.91
C GLN A 55 11.77 17.39 13.55
N LEU A 56 11.61 16.95 12.30
CA LEU A 56 11.56 15.51 11.97
C LEU A 56 12.14 15.10 10.58
N PRO A 57 13.33 15.55 10.18
CA PRO A 57 13.87 15.20 8.86
C PRO A 57 14.12 13.69 8.66
N ARG A 58 14.29 12.94 9.76
CA ARG A 58 14.38 11.47 9.73
C ARG A 58 13.04 10.80 9.39
N LEU A 59 11.91 11.37 9.81
CA LEU A 59 10.58 10.83 9.54
C LEU A 59 10.23 11.01 8.06
N ASP A 60 10.56 12.16 7.48
CA ASP A 60 10.33 12.45 6.06
C ASP A 60 11.02 11.43 5.13
N GLY A 61 12.28 11.08 5.45
CA GLY A 61 13.01 10.03 4.73
C GLY A 61 12.32 8.66 4.82
N VAL A 62 11.82 8.29 6.01
CA VAL A 62 11.09 7.03 6.21
C VAL A 62 9.76 7.03 5.46
N LEU A 63 8.99 8.13 5.50
CA LEU A 63 7.73 8.26 4.76
C LEU A 63 7.94 8.23 3.25
N ALA A 64 9.02 8.85 2.75
CA ALA A 64 9.38 8.80 1.34
C ALA A 64 9.71 7.38 0.87
N ILE A 65 10.52 6.64 1.64
CA ILE A 65 10.83 5.23 1.36
C ILE A 65 9.54 4.39 1.44
N ALA A 66 8.68 4.62 2.43
CA ALA A 66 7.43 3.89 2.60
C ALA A 66 6.46 4.13 1.43
N ALA A 67 6.23 5.39 1.03
CA ALA A 67 5.38 5.74 -0.12
C ALA A 67 5.90 5.09 -1.41
N PHE A 68 7.21 5.15 -1.63
CA PHE A 68 7.86 4.52 -2.78
C PHE A 68 7.70 2.98 -2.76
N SER A 69 7.86 2.36 -1.59
CA SER A 69 7.69 0.92 -1.41
C SER A 69 6.25 0.48 -1.65
N LEU A 70 5.27 1.28 -1.24
CA LEU A 70 3.85 1.01 -1.50
C LEU A 70 3.52 1.10 -3.00
N CYS A 71 4.13 2.03 -3.75
CA CYS A 71 3.98 2.06 -5.22
C CYS A 71 4.51 0.79 -5.89
N LEU A 72 5.67 0.30 -5.42
CA LEU A 72 6.27 -0.95 -5.90
C LEU A 72 5.41 -2.16 -5.53
N LEU A 73 4.94 -2.22 -4.28
CA LEU A 73 4.05 -3.24 -3.80
C LEU A 73 2.75 -3.25 -4.60
N GLY A 74 2.11 -2.10 -4.81
CA GLY A 74 0.90 -2.00 -5.63
C GLY A 74 1.11 -2.49 -7.05
N THR A 75 2.24 -2.15 -7.67
CA THR A 75 2.60 -2.68 -9.00
C THR A 75 2.69 -4.21 -8.99
N PHE A 76 3.36 -4.77 -7.98
CA PHE A 76 3.45 -6.22 -7.81
C PHE A 76 2.06 -6.85 -7.60
N LEU A 77 1.24 -6.31 -6.69
CA LEU A 77 -0.08 -6.84 -6.36
C LEU A 77 -1.01 -6.88 -7.58
N VAL A 78 -1.02 -5.82 -8.39
CA VAL A 78 -1.90 -5.70 -9.56
C VAL A 78 -1.42 -6.53 -10.76
N ARG A 79 -0.10 -6.74 -10.91
CA ARG A 79 0.49 -7.38 -12.11
C ARG A 79 0.90 -8.84 -11.92
N SER A 80 1.21 -9.26 -10.70
CA SER A 80 1.64 -10.64 -10.40
C SER A 80 0.51 -11.66 -10.48
N GLY A 81 -0.76 -11.23 -10.47
CA GLY A 81 -1.90 -12.14 -10.43
C GLY A 81 -2.05 -12.90 -9.11
N VAL A 82 -1.34 -12.50 -8.04
CA VAL A 82 -1.44 -13.15 -6.73
C VAL A 82 -2.79 -12.89 -6.04
N LEU A 83 -3.42 -11.76 -6.35
CA LEU A 83 -4.74 -11.37 -5.86
C LEU A 83 -5.79 -11.52 -6.97
N VAL A 84 -6.97 -12.01 -6.58
CA VAL A 84 -8.15 -12.01 -7.44
C VAL A 84 -8.77 -10.61 -7.37
N SER A 85 -8.88 -9.95 -8.52
CA SER A 85 -9.53 -8.65 -8.64
C SER A 85 -10.29 -8.59 -9.96
N VAL A 86 -11.46 -7.95 -9.93
CA VAL A 86 -12.26 -7.68 -11.13
C VAL A 86 -11.60 -6.62 -12.04
N HIS A 87 -10.68 -5.84 -11.48
CA HIS A 87 -9.93 -4.79 -12.17
C HIS A 87 -8.53 -5.25 -12.63
N ALA A 88 -8.20 -6.53 -12.45
CA ALA A 88 -6.93 -7.07 -12.91
C ALA A 88 -6.95 -7.26 -14.43
N PHE A 89 -6.26 -6.37 -15.15
CA PHE A 89 -6.05 -6.49 -16.60
C PHE A 89 -4.61 -6.95 -16.90
N ALA A 90 -4.47 -7.98 -17.75
CA ALA A 90 -3.18 -8.52 -18.19
C ALA A 90 -2.24 -8.95 -17.04
N SER A 91 -2.74 -9.79 -16.13
CA SER A 91 -1.94 -10.44 -15.10
C SER A 91 -1.23 -11.68 -15.66
N ASP A 92 0.07 -11.79 -15.40
CA ASP A 92 0.88 -12.95 -15.79
C ASP A 92 1.69 -13.44 -14.58
N PRO A 93 1.24 -14.51 -13.89
CA PRO A 93 1.92 -15.05 -12.72
C PRO A 93 3.36 -15.46 -13.02
N SER A 94 3.66 -15.89 -14.25
CA SER A 94 5.01 -16.31 -14.64
C SER A 94 6.02 -15.16 -14.60
N ARG A 95 5.55 -13.90 -14.73
CA ARG A 95 6.36 -12.68 -14.66
C ARG A 95 6.42 -12.07 -13.26
N GLY A 96 5.70 -12.63 -12.29
CA GLY A 96 5.69 -12.14 -10.90
C GLY A 96 7.09 -11.95 -10.33
N LEU A 97 7.99 -12.90 -10.58
CA LEU A 97 9.39 -12.85 -10.13
C LEU A 97 10.16 -11.66 -10.72
N VAL A 98 9.92 -11.32 -12.00
CA VAL A 98 10.55 -10.17 -12.66
C VAL A 98 10.06 -8.87 -12.03
N TYR A 99 8.78 -8.76 -11.73
CA TYR A 99 8.22 -7.59 -11.03
C TYR A 99 8.78 -7.45 -9.61
N SER A 100 8.85 -8.54 -8.83
CA SER A 100 9.46 -8.52 -7.49
C SER A 100 10.93 -8.15 -7.53
N GLY A 101 11.72 -8.75 -8.44
CA GLY A 101 13.16 -8.49 -8.53
C GLY A 101 13.47 -7.06 -8.97
N THR A 102 12.73 -6.53 -9.94
CA THR A 102 12.90 -5.13 -10.37
C THR A 102 12.43 -4.14 -9.30
N ALA A 103 11.35 -4.46 -8.58
CA ALA A 103 10.89 -3.67 -7.43
C ALA A 103 11.93 -3.63 -6.32
N ASP A 104 12.43 -4.78 -5.88
CA ASP A 104 13.43 -4.94 -4.83
C ASP A 104 14.75 -4.19 -5.18
N CYS A 105 15.21 -4.33 -6.43
CA CYS A 105 16.35 -3.55 -6.93
C CYS A 105 16.12 -2.03 -6.95
N ARG A 106 14.89 -1.57 -7.17
CA ARG A 106 14.55 -0.14 -7.14
C ARG A 106 14.40 0.37 -5.70
N HIS A 107 13.79 -0.43 -4.82
CA HIS A 107 13.67 -0.16 -3.39
C HIS A 107 15.04 0.04 -2.75
N ARG A 108 15.97 -0.91 -2.93
CA ARG A 108 17.33 -0.79 -2.40
C ARG A 108 18.05 0.48 -2.89
N ARG A 109 17.89 0.83 -4.17
CA ARG A 109 18.51 2.04 -4.73
C ARG A 109 17.99 3.32 -4.09
N VAL A 110 16.68 3.43 -3.89
CA VAL A 110 16.08 4.59 -3.22
C VAL A 110 16.45 4.63 -1.75
N ALA A 111 16.38 3.49 -1.05
CA ALA A 111 16.78 3.40 0.35
C ALA A 111 18.25 3.79 0.57
N ALA A 112 19.15 3.38 -0.33
CA ALA A 112 20.56 3.77 -0.28
C ALA A 112 20.81 5.25 -0.64
N ALA A 113 19.94 5.86 -1.44
CA ALA A 113 20.03 7.28 -1.78
C ALA A 113 19.60 8.19 -0.62
N VAL A 114 18.73 7.71 0.26
CA VAL A 114 18.35 8.42 1.49
C VAL A 114 19.52 8.35 2.46
N ARG A 115 20.19 9.48 2.66
CA ARG A 115 21.31 9.57 3.61
C ARG A 115 20.75 9.66 5.03
N PRO A 116 21.21 8.84 5.98
CA PRO A 116 20.87 9.03 7.38
C PRO A 116 21.49 10.35 7.85
N GLU A 117 20.64 11.35 8.11
CA GLU A 117 21.12 12.59 8.71
C GLU A 117 21.59 12.32 10.15
N GLY A 118 22.91 12.38 10.33
CA GLY A 118 23.63 12.25 11.59
C GLY A 118 23.49 13.46 12.52
N GLY A 119 22.65 14.44 12.19
CA GLY A 119 22.38 15.61 13.03
C GLY A 119 21.58 15.23 14.26
N ARG A 120 22.08 15.58 15.46
CA ARG A 120 21.33 15.49 16.71
C ARG A 120 20.12 16.41 16.62
N VAL A 121 18.96 15.85 16.30
CA VAL A 121 17.66 16.55 16.36
C VAL A 121 17.34 16.78 17.83
N ARG A 122 17.72 17.96 18.34
CA ARG A 122 17.30 18.43 19.66
C ARG A 122 16.06 19.29 19.45
N ALA A 123 14.95 18.66 19.09
CA ALA A 123 13.66 19.32 19.07
C ALA A 123 13.28 19.60 20.54
N ARG A 124 13.40 20.86 20.97
CA ARG A 124 12.69 21.32 22.17
C ARG A 124 11.22 21.39 21.76
N VAL A 125 10.53 20.32 22.05
CA VAL A 125 9.10 20.18 21.81
C VAL A 125 8.37 20.92 22.94
N GLU A 126 8.07 22.20 22.74
CA GLU A 126 7.09 22.90 23.58
C GLU A 126 5.72 22.77 22.91
N HIS A 127 5.10 21.59 23.04
CA HIS A 127 3.74 21.38 22.53
C HIS A 127 2.73 21.94 23.52
N THR A 128 2.13 23.07 23.18
CA THR A 128 0.76 23.34 23.61
C THR A 128 -0.18 22.39 22.85
N LEU A 129 -1.11 21.74 23.54
CA LEU A 129 -2.04 20.76 22.94
C LEU A 129 -2.86 21.36 21.78
N TRP A 130 -2.99 22.69 21.73
CA TRP A 130 -3.70 23.45 20.71
C TRP A 130 -2.74 24.25 19.80
N SER A 131 -1.70 23.61 19.27
CA SER A 131 -0.79 24.21 18.28
C SER A 131 -1.03 23.65 16.88
N ARG A 132 -0.71 24.43 15.85
CA ARG A 132 -0.69 23.98 14.43
C ARG A 132 0.22 22.76 14.24
N GLU A 133 1.28 22.66 15.04
CA GLU A 133 2.22 21.54 15.01
C GLU A 133 1.56 20.23 15.48
N SER A 134 0.80 20.29 16.58
CA SER A 134 0.04 19.14 17.11
C SER A 134 -1.01 18.65 16.12
N PHE A 135 -1.65 19.56 15.37
CA PHE A 135 -2.61 19.20 14.32
C PHE A 135 -1.94 18.51 13.12
N LEU A 136 -0.78 18.99 12.68
CA LEU A 136 -0.02 18.37 11.59
C LEU A 136 0.49 16.97 11.96
N LEU A 137 1.00 16.81 13.18
CA LEU A 137 1.41 15.51 13.73
C LEU A 137 0.22 14.56 13.84
N GLY A 138 -0.90 15.01 14.40
CA GLY A 138 -2.13 14.22 14.50
C GLY A 138 -2.65 13.75 13.14
N ASN A 139 -2.63 14.63 12.13
CA ASN A 139 -3.02 14.28 10.77
C ASN A 139 -2.10 13.20 10.16
N ASN A 140 -0.79 13.30 10.36
CA ASN A 140 0.15 12.27 9.88
C ASN A 140 -0.10 10.92 10.55
N ILE A 141 -0.34 10.89 11.86
CA ILE A 141 -0.67 9.65 12.58
C ILE A 141 -1.96 9.04 12.04
N LEU A 142 -3.00 9.86 11.83
CA LEU A 142 -4.28 9.42 11.27
C LEU A 142 -4.12 8.81 9.87
N LEU A 143 -3.37 9.48 8.98
CA LEU A 143 -3.13 9.00 7.62
C LEU A 143 -2.33 7.70 7.60
N MET A 144 -1.33 7.56 8.48
CA MET A 144 -0.56 6.33 8.62
C MET A 144 -1.41 5.18 9.18
N ALA A 145 -2.26 5.46 10.18
CA ALA A 145 -3.20 4.48 10.72
C ALA A 145 -4.20 4.01 9.65
N ALA A 146 -4.78 4.95 8.88
CA ALA A 146 -5.66 4.63 7.76
C ALA A 146 -4.95 3.75 6.71
N MET A 147 -3.69 4.05 6.38
CA MET A 147 -2.91 3.24 5.45
C MET A 147 -2.71 1.81 5.98
N LEU A 148 -2.40 1.64 7.26
CA LEU A 148 -2.24 0.32 7.88
C LEU A 148 -3.53 -0.50 7.83
N VAL A 149 -4.69 0.13 8.08
CA VAL A 149 -5.99 -0.54 7.97
C VAL A 149 -6.24 -1.02 6.55
N VAL A 150 -5.96 -0.18 5.54
CA VAL A 150 -6.13 -0.54 4.12
C VAL A 150 -5.16 -1.65 3.70
N LEU A 151 -3.90 -1.56 4.14
CA LEU A 151 -2.88 -2.58 3.88
C LEU A 151 -3.27 -3.93 4.48
N LEU A 152 -3.70 -3.94 5.74
CA LEU A 152 -4.16 -5.15 6.42
C LEU A 152 -5.41 -5.72 5.74
N GLY A 153 -6.41 -4.88 5.43
CA GLY A 153 -7.62 -5.33 4.73
C GLY A 153 -7.32 -5.94 3.36
N THR A 154 -6.27 -5.46 2.68
CA THR A 154 -5.85 -5.97 1.36
C THR A 154 -5.03 -7.26 1.46
N LEU A 155 -4.15 -7.38 2.46
CA LEU A 155 -3.24 -8.53 2.59
C LEU A 155 -3.82 -9.68 3.43
N LEU A 156 -4.75 -9.42 4.34
CA LEU A 156 -5.36 -10.44 5.20
C LEU A 156 -5.97 -11.62 4.41
N PRO A 157 -6.79 -11.41 3.34
CA PRO A 157 -7.33 -12.54 2.57
C PRO A 157 -6.24 -13.37 1.88
N LEU A 158 -5.11 -12.77 1.51
CA LEU A 158 -3.98 -13.48 0.92
C LEU A 158 -3.29 -14.38 1.96
N VAL A 159 -3.04 -13.83 3.15
CA VAL A 159 -2.45 -14.58 4.27
C VAL A 159 -3.34 -15.74 4.68
N HIS A 160 -4.66 -15.53 4.74
CA HIS A 160 -5.62 -16.60 4.99
C HIS A 160 -5.65 -17.67 3.90
N LYS A 161 -5.47 -17.30 2.63
CA LYS A 161 -5.39 -18.28 1.53
C LYS A 161 -4.17 -19.19 1.67
N GLU A 162 -2.99 -18.62 1.94
CA GLU A 162 -1.75 -19.40 2.09
C GLU A 162 -1.71 -20.23 3.39
N LEU A 163 -2.17 -19.65 4.52
CA LEU A 163 -2.25 -20.37 5.79
C LEU A 163 -3.40 -21.41 5.82
N GLY A 164 -4.51 -21.13 5.13
CA GLY A 164 -5.66 -22.03 5.02
C GLY A 164 -5.45 -23.17 4.02
N LEU A 165 -4.53 -23.02 3.05
CA LEU A 165 -4.07 -24.10 2.16
C LEU A 165 -2.96 -24.95 2.79
N ALA A 166 -2.23 -24.43 3.79
CA ALA A 166 -1.33 -25.24 4.61
C ALA A 166 -2.08 -26.13 5.64
N ALA A 167 -3.34 -25.82 5.95
CA ALA A 167 -4.15 -26.56 6.92
C ALA A 167 -4.90 -27.79 6.33
N SER A 168 -4.73 -28.11 5.04
CA SER A 168 -5.27 -29.36 4.48
C SER A 168 -4.24 -30.15 3.69
N PRO A 169 -3.31 -30.86 4.37
CA PRO A 169 -2.75 -32.08 3.84
C PRO A 169 -3.66 -33.26 4.24
N SER A 170 -4.17 -33.98 3.26
CA SER A 170 -4.90 -35.27 3.34
C SER A 170 -6.44 -35.25 3.34
N ALA A 171 -7.00 -35.27 2.13
CA ALA A 171 -8.20 -36.05 1.74
C ALA A 171 -8.57 -35.61 0.31
N SER A 172 -8.00 -36.17 -0.75
CA SER A 172 -8.60 -37.36 -1.38
C SER A 172 -7.67 -37.95 -2.45
N ARG A 173 -6.60 -38.63 -2.02
CA ARG A 173 -5.99 -39.70 -2.84
C ARG A 173 -6.79 -40.98 -2.59
N SER A 174 -7.94 -41.10 -3.25
CA SER A 174 -8.59 -42.38 -3.58
C SER A 174 -9.99 -42.07 -4.09
N LEU A 175 -10.19 -42.13 -5.40
CA LEU A 175 -11.31 -42.85 -6.00
C LEU A 175 -10.93 -43.08 -7.47
N THR A 176 -10.84 -44.36 -7.78
CA THR A 176 -10.49 -45.01 -9.05
C THR A 176 -11.42 -44.64 -10.22
N PRO A 177 -11.01 -44.88 -11.48
CA PRO A 177 -11.80 -44.58 -12.66
C PRO A 177 -12.88 -45.65 -12.86
N CYS A 178 -14.15 -45.26 -12.98
CA CYS A 178 -15.18 -46.13 -13.53
C CYS A 178 -15.42 -45.77 -15.00
N SER A 179 -15.04 -46.68 -15.88
CA SER A 179 -15.42 -46.74 -17.29
C SER A 179 -16.80 -47.44 -17.43
N PRO A 180 -17.46 -47.35 -18.61
CA PRO A 180 -18.93 -47.39 -18.77
C PRO A 180 -19.50 -48.78 -19.11
N PRO A 181 -20.83 -48.94 -19.21
CA PRO A 181 -21.46 -49.89 -20.12
C PRO A 181 -21.76 -49.28 -21.50
#